data_AF-U1QK02-F1
#
_entry.id   AF-U1QK02-F1
#
_cell.length_a   1.000
_cell.length_b   1.000
_cell.length_c   1.000
_cell.angle_alpha   90.00
_cell.angle_beta   90.00
_cell.angle_gamma   90.00
#
_symmetry.space_group_name_H-M   'P 1'
#
loop_
_entity.id
_entity.type
_entity.pdbx_description
1 polymer ?
#
loop_
_entity_poly.entity_id
_entity_poly.type
_entity_poly.pdbx_seq_one_letter_code
_entity_poly.pdbx_strand_id
1 'polypeptide(L)'
;MPHSFQRSQHGVEKSLSADCDDVEVSNAWAVTSIQNHGAAAFANRVVQPGLEASDNHRPETVGTAATGLSIDGLLVIQRLLNTVVADRCRAVGRSIRLSTSLRTYETAHTQFIRYRRRTNSTAR
;
A
#
# COMPACT_ATOMS: atom_id res chain seq x y z
N MET A 1 1.94 7.40 3.74
CA MET A 1 1.06 6.55 4.59
C MET A 1 0.75 5.23 3.91
N PRO A 2 1.14 4.07 4.46
CA PRO A 2 1.03 2.80 3.77
C PRO A 2 -0.41 2.24 3.76
N HIS A 3 -0.80 1.64 2.63
CA HIS A 3 -2.02 0.88 2.37
C HIS A 3 -3.26 1.46 3.09
N SER A 4 -3.48 2.75 2.89
CA SER A 4 -4.47 3.54 3.64
C SER A 4 -5.88 2.94 3.53
N PHE A 5 -6.58 2.90 4.66
CA PHE A 5 -7.96 2.37 4.77
C PHE A 5 -8.13 0.85 4.53
N GLN A 6 -7.03 0.09 4.39
CA GLN A 6 -7.07 -1.37 4.31
C GLN A 6 -6.88 -2.00 5.69
N ARG A 7 -7.96 -2.07 6.49
CA ARG A 7 -7.94 -2.60 7.87
C ARG A 7 -7.33 -4.00 8.00
N SER A 8 -7.47 -4.84 6.98
CA SER A 8 -6.92 -6.19 6.96
C SER A 8 -5.41 -6.27 6.70
N GLN A 9 -4.80 -5.19 6.22
CA GLN A 9 -3.38 -5.09 5.90
C GLN A 9 -2.69 -4.02 6.76
N HIS A 10 -3.18 -3.77 7.97
CA HIS A 10 -2.64 -2.73 8.86
C HIS A 10 -2.73 -1.30 8.31
N GLY A 11 -3.66 -1.05 7.39
CA GLY A 11 -3.93 0.29 6.85
C GLY A 11 -4.25 1.31 7.93
N VAL A 12 -3.61 2.47 7.82
CA VAL A 12 -3.82 3.57 8.76
C VAL A 12 -5.21 4.15 8.56
N GLU A 13 -5.91 4.41 9.67
CA GLU A 13 -7.22 5.05 9.65
C GLU A 13 -7.10 6.56 9.43
N LYS A 14 -8.15 7.16 8.85
CA LYS A 14 -8.21 8.61 8.55
C LYS A 14 -8.09 9.50 9.80
N SER A 15 -8.43 8.98 10.97
CA SER A 15 -8.30 9.69 12.26
C SER A 15 -6.85 9.76 12.76
N LEU A 16 -5.97 8.89 12.25
CA LEU A 16 -4.57 8.74 12.65
C LEU A 16 -3.60 9.32 11.62
N SER A 17 -4.12 10.05 10.63
CA SER A 17 -3.36 10.56 9.47
C SER A 17 -2.89 12.01 9.60
N ALA A 18 -2.82 12.55 10.82
CA ALA A 18 -2.20 13.86 11.03
C ALA A 18 -0.68 13.74 10.77
N ASP A 19 -0.10 14.78 10.14
CA ASP A 19 1.35 14.93 9.91
C ASP A 19 2.02 13.84 9.06
N CYS A 20 1.41 13.48 7.93
CA CYS A 20 2.00 12.54 6.98
C CYS A 20 2.52 13.27 5.73
N ASP A 21 3.72 12.92 5.27
CA ASP A 21 4.38 13.54 4.10
C ASP A 21 3.84 13.05 2.75
N ASP A 22 3.13 11.91 2.75
CA ASP A 22 2.62 11.25 1.56
C ASP A 22 1.46 10.31 1.90
N VAL A 23 0.71 9.89 0.88
CA VAL A 23 -0.32 8.85 0.98
C VAL A 23 -0.06 7.78 -0.07
N GLU A 24 -0.03 6.51 0.32
CA GLU A 24 -0.07 5.41 -0.64
C GLU A 24 -1.48 5.29 -1.22
N VAL A 25 -1.63 5.70 -2.48
CA VAL A 25 -2.91 5.79 -3.19
C VAL A 25 -3.26 4.51 -3.95
N SER A 26 -2.28 3.64 -4.19
CA SER A 26 -2.48 2.37 -4.88
C SER A 26 -1.65 1.28 -4.22
N ASN A 27 -2.35 0.29 -3.64
CA ASN A 27 -1.75 -0.98 -3.23
C ASN A 27 -2.07 -2.04 -4.30
N ALA A 28 -1.02 -2.68 -4.83
CA ALA A 28 -1.14 -3.73 -5.84
C ALA A 28 -1.94 -4.96 -5.37
N TRP A 29 -1.99 -5.23 -4.07
CA TRP A 29 -2.68 -6.37 -3.47
C TRP A 29 -4.13 -6.09 -3.09
N ALA A 30 -4.61 -4.86 -3.27
CA ALA A 30 -6.00 -4.52 -3.00
C ALA A 30 -6.95 -5.46 -3.77
N VAL A 31 -7.86 -6.12 -3.05
CA VAL A 31 -8.85 -7.05 -3.65
C VAL A 31 -9.81 -6.29 -4.57
N THR A 32 -10.16 -5.07 -4.19
CA THR A 32 -10.91 -4.13 -5.03
C THR A 32 -10.21 -2.78 -5.03
N SER A 33 -10.33 -2.01 -6.10
CA SER A 33 -9.75 -0.67 -6.17
C SER A 33 -10.49 0.37 -5.32
N ILE A 34 -11.53 -0.01 -4.57
CA ILE A 34 -12.35 0.91 -3.77
C ILE A 34 -11.50 1.63 -2.73
N GLN A 35 -10.64 0.90 -2.01
CA GLN A 35 -9.76 1.52 -1.02
C GLN A 35 -8.72 2.43 -1.69
N ASN A 36 -8.21 2.04 -2.85
CA ASN A 36 -7.27 2.86 -3.64
C ASN A 36 -7.94 4.17 -4.10
N HIS A 37 -9.20 4.12 -4.57
CA HIS A 37 -9.96 5.33 -4.89
C HIS A 37 -10.19 6.22 -3.67
N GLY A 38 -10.48 5.61 -2.50
CA GLY A 38 -10.60 6.34 -1.24
C GLY A 38 -9.30 7.01 -0.80
N ALA A 39 -8.17 6.31 -0.95
CA ALA A 39 -6.83 6.83 -0.64
C ALA A 39 -6.45 7.98 -1.57
N ALA A 40 -6.69 7.85 -2.88
CA ALA A 40 -6.46 8.92 -3.85
C ALA A 40 -7.32 10.17 -3.55
N ALA A 41 -8.62 9.97 -3.27
CA ALA A 41 -9.51 11.07 -2.89
C ALA A 41 -9.10 11.73 -1.55
N PHE A 42 -8.51 10.96 -0.64
CA PHE A 42 -7.96 11.50 0.60
C PHE A 42 -6.71 12.34 0.35
N ALA A 43 -5.73 11.81 -0.39
CA ALA A 43 -4.50 12.51 -0.74
C ALA A 43 -4.80 13.89 -1.37
N ASN A 44 -5.71 13.91 -2.34
CA ASN A 44 -6.17 15.15 -2.98
C ASN A 44 -6.82 16.13 -1.98
N ARG A 45 -7.56 15.64 -1.00
CA ARG A 45 -8.22 16.48 0.02
C ARG A 45 -7.24 17.08 1.02
N VAL A 46 -6.18 16.36 1.37
CA VAL A 46 -5.15 16.83 2.32
C VAL A 46 -3.94 17.46 1.64
N VAL A 47 -3.96 17.55 0.30
CA VAL A 47 -2.89 18.14 -0.52
C VAL A 47 -1.55 17.46 -0.25
N GLN A 48 -1.57 16.13 -0.18
CA GLN A 48 -0.37 15.32 0.01
C GLN A 48 -0.05 14.51 -1.26
N PRO A 49 1.24 14.30 -1.57
CA PRO A 49 1.67 13.49 -2.71
C PRO A 49 1.10 12.07 -2.67
N GLY A 50 0.66 11.59 -3.83
CA GLY A 50 0.18 10.23 -4.00
C GLY A 50 1.28 9.27 -4.45
N LEU A 51 1.59 8.27 -3.63
CA LEU A 51 2.58 7.25 -3.93
C LEU A 51 1.93 5.88 -4.21
N GLU A 52 2.65 5.04 -4.94
CA GLU A 52 2.28 3.65 -5.23
C GLU A 52 3.46 2.73 -4.98
N ALA A 53 3.17 1.58 -4.35
CA ALA A 53 4.13 0.52 -4.09
C ALA A 53 3.49 -0.85 -4.35
N SER A 54 4.33 -1.84 -4.63
CA SER A 54 3.86 -3.21 -4.91
C SER A 54 3.78 -4.11 -3.69
N ASP A 55 4.22 -3.64 -2.52
CA ASP A 55 4.22 -4.35 -1.25
C ASP A 55 4.59 -5.84 -1.39
N ASN A 56 5.82 -6.05 -1.88
CA ASN A 56 6.25 -7.34 -2.38
C ASN A 56 6.59 -8.32 -1.27
N HIS A 57 5.75 -9.34 -1.14
CA HIS A 57 6.02 -10.50 -0.30
C HIS A 57 6.61 -11.68 -1.09
N ARG A 58 6.79 -11.52 -2.41
CA ARG A 58 7.37 -12.52 -3.31
C ARG A 58 8.23 -11.84 -4.39
N PRO A 59 9.32 -12.46 -4.86
CA PRO A 59 10.18 -11.89 -5.90
C PRO A 59 9.43 -11.60 -7.21
N GLU A 60 8.47 -12.44 -7.59
CA GLU A 60 7.78 -12.32 -8.88
C GLU A 60 6.82 -11.13 -8.95
N THR A 61 6.47 -10.54 -7.79
CA THR A 61 5.58 -9.39 -7.76
C THR A 61 6.33 -8.07 -7.81
N VAL A 62 7.67 -8.08 -7.69
CA VAL A 62 8.50 -6.87 -7.62
C VAL A 62 8.25 -5.96 -8.82
N GLY A 63 7.96 -4.69 -8.55
CA GLY A 63 7.71 -3.69 -9.59
C GLY A 63 6.36 -3.81 -10.30
N THR A 64 5.44 -4.67 -9.82
CA THR A 64 4.07 -4.72 -10.36
C THR A 64 3.33 -3.38 -10.17
N ALA A 65 3.74 -2.63 -9.16
CA ALA A 65 3.30 -1.28 -8.86
C ALA A 65 4.48 -0.50 -8.26
N ALA A 66 4.64 0.74 -8.67
CA ALA A 66 5.73 1.63 -8.28
C ALA A 66 5.30 3.09 -8.44
N THR A 67 6.11 3.99 -7.87
CA THR A 67 6.00 5.42 -8.13
C THR A 67 6.99 5.81 -9.21
N GLY A 68 6.49 6.30 -10.33
CA GLY A 68 7.27 6.87 -11.41
C GLY A 68 7.67 8.29 -11.08
N LEU A 69 8.97 8.58 -11.19
CA LEU A 69 9.56 9.89 -10.93
C LEU A 69 10.45 10.26 -12.12
N SER A 70 10.37 11.51 -12.56
CA SER A 70 11.34 12.05 -13.53
C SER A 70 12.31 12.95 -12.77
N ILE A 71 13.60 12.61 -12.81
CA ILE A 71 14.65 13.31 -12.07
C ILE A 71 15.70 13.78 -13.06
N ASP A 72 15.88 15.09 -13.17
CA ASP A 72 16.93 15.66 -13.99
C ASP A 72 18.29 15.54 -13.29
N GLY A 73 19.28 14.97 -13.97
CA GLY A 73 20.65 14.83 -13.47
C GLY A 73 20.89 13.59 -12.61
N LEU A 74 21.87 13.66 -11.71
CA LEU A 74 22.26 12.52 -10.87
C LEU A 74 21.17 12.17 -9.84
N LEU A 75 20.87 10.89 -9.72
CA LEU A 75 19.96 10.37 -8.70
C LEU A 75 20.63 10.46 -7.32
N VAL A 76 20.19 11.44 -6.53
CA VAL A 76 20.57 11.63 -5.13
C VAL A 76 19.31 11.74 -4.26
N ILE A 77 19.39 11.27 -3.02
CA ILE A 77 18.23 11.17 -2.09
C ILE A 77 17.49 12.51 -1.98
N GLN A 78 18.23 13.61 -1.79
CA GLN A 78 17.61 14.94 -1.65
C GLN A 78 16.77 15.33 -2.87
N ARG A 79 17.26 15.01 -4.08
CA ARG A 79 16.56 15.35 -5.31
C ARG A 79 15.30 14.49 -5.48
N LEU A 80 15.38 13.22 -5.11
CA LEU A 80 14.22 12.33 -5.05
C LEU A 80 13.14 12.86 -4.10
N LEU A 81 13.53 13.21 -2.87
CA LEU A 81 12.60 13.75 -1.88
C LEU A 81 11.96 15.06 -2.35
N ASN A 82 12.75 15.97 -2.94
CA ASN A 82 12.23 17.21 -3.50
C ASN A 82 11.22 16.98 -4.63
N THR A 83 11.44 15.95 -5.47
CA THR A 83 10.49 15.58 -6.54
C THR A 83 9.17 15.04 -5.96
N VAL A 84 9.24 14.25 -4.90
CA VAL A 84 8.06 13.72 -4.19
C VAL A 84 7.28 14.85 -3.52
N VAL A 85 7.96 15.72 -2.75
CA VAL A 85 7.33 16.88 -2.09
C VAL A 85 6.69 17.84 -3.09
N ALA A 86 7.27 17.98 -4.28
CA ALA A 86 6.70 18.79 -5.35
C ALA A 86 5.53 18.12 -6.10
N ASP A 87 5.06 16.95 -5.64
CA ASP A 87 4.03 16.11 -6.28
C ASP A 87 4.31 15.83 -7.76
N ARG A 88 5.61 15.70 -8.12
CA ARG A 88 6.05 15.32 -9.47
C ARG A 88 6.24 13.81 -9.60
N CYS A 89 5.36 13.08 -8.93
CA CYS A 89 5.28 11.63 -8.93
C CYS A 89 4.02 11.16 -9.64
N ARG A 90 4.10 9.98 -10.24
CA ARG A 90 2.93 9.31 -10.80
C ARG A 90 2.91 7.87 -10.36
N ALA A 91 1.79 7.46 -9.77
CA ALA A 91 1.46 6.06 -9.57
C ALA A 91 1.50 5.30 -10.92
N VAL A 92 2.42 4.34 -11.03
CA VAL A 92 2.59 3.47 -12.20
C VAL A 92 2.53 2.02 -11.77
N GLY A 93 1.52 1.31 -12.24
CA GLY A 93 1.33 -0.06 -11.79
C GLY A 93 0.06 -0.69 -12.29
N ARG A 94 -0.08 -1.96 -11.92
CA ARG A 94 -1.32 -2.72 -12.04
C ARG A 94 -1.60 -3.43 -10.74
N SER A 95 -2.88 -3.64 -10.43
CA SER A 95 -3.24 -4.59 -9.39
C SER A 95 -2.74 -5.99 -9.76
N ILE A 96 -2.29 -6.73 -8.75
CA ILE A 96 -2.08 -8.17 -8.81
C ILE A 96 -3.39 -8.83 -9.24
N ARG A 97 -3.30 -9.95 -9.97
CA ARG A 97 -4.49 -10.70 -10.38
C ARG A 97 -5.37 -10.99 -9.17
N LEU A 98 -6.67 -10.73 -9.31
CA LEU A 98 -7.64 -10.91 -8.22
C LEU A 98 -7.54 -12.29 -7.56
N SER A 99 -7.42 -13.36 -8.36
CA SER A 99 -7.27 -14.72 -7.85
C SER A 99 -6.02 -14.91 -6.97
N THR A 100 -4.91 -14.25 -7.32
CA THR A 100 -3.67 -14.27 -6.55
C THR A 100 -3.81 -13.47 -5.25
N SER A 101 -4.48 -12.32 -5.29
CA SER A 101 -4.79 -11.54 -4.08
C SER A 101 -5.71 -12.33 -3.14
N LEU A 102 -6.80 -12.91 -3.67
CA LEU A 102 -7.75 -13.73 -2.90
C LEU A 102 -7.10 -14.95 -2.25
N ARG A 103 -6.23 -15.68 -2.97
CA ARG A 103 -5.51 -16.83 -2.40
C ARG A 103 -4.63 -16.42 -1.22
N THR A 104 -4.00 -15.25 -1.30
CA THR A 104 -3.17 -14.72 -0.21
C THR A 104 -4.04 -14.41 1.01
N TYR A 105 -5.21 -13.83 0.78
CA TYR A 105 -6.21 -13.56 1.81
C TYR A 105 -6.74 -14.83 2.48
N GLU A 106 -7.08 -15.84 1.68
CA GLU A 106 -7.51 -17.15 2.16
C GLU A 106 -6.43 -17.82 3.02
N THR A 107 -5.17 -17.73 2.60
CA THR A 107 -4.03 -18.28 3.33
C THR A 107 -3.87 -17.60 4.69
N ALA A 108 -3.89 -16.26 4.72
CA ALA A 108 -3.78 -15.48 5.94
C ALA A 108 -4.94 -15.78 6.92
N HIS A 109 -6.17 -15.85 6.43
CA HIS A 109 -7.34 -16.19 7.23
C HIS A 109 -7.27 -17.61 7.81
N THR A 110 -6.82 -18.58 7.00
CA THR A 110 -6.64 -19.97 7.44
C THR A 110 -5.57 -20.08 8.53
N GLN A 111 -4.45 -19.36 8.38
CA GLN A 111 -3.40 -19.29 9.40
C GLN A 111 -3.92 -18.66 10.70
N PHE A 112 -4.69 -17.58 10.60
CA PHE A 112 -5.31 -16.93 11.77
C PHE A 112 -6.24 -17.87 12.54
N ILE A 113 -7.13 -18.59 11.85
CA ILE A 113 -8.02 -19.57 12.48
C ILE A 113 -7.21 -20.67 13.17
N ARG A 114 -6.18 -21.21 12.50
CA ARG A 114 -5.33 -22.26 13.06
C ARG A 114 -4.57 -21.78 14.29
N TYR A 115 -4.01 -20.58 14.25
CA TYR A 115 -3.35 -19.95 15.38
C TYR A 115 -4.29 -19.81 16.58
N ARG A 116 -5.49 -19.26 16.37
CA ARG A 116 -6.49 -19.08 17.43
C ARG A 116 -6.99 -20.41 18.02
N ARG A 117 -7.10 -21.46 17.20
CA ARG A 117 -7.40 -22.81 17.71
C ARG A 117 -6.27 -23.32 18.60
N ARG A 118 -5.01 -23.11 18.19
CA ARG A 118 -3.83 -23.57 18.94
C ARG A 118 -3.69 -22.88 20.29
N THR A 119 -3.89 -21.56 20.35
CA THR A 119 -3.85 -20.79 21.61
C THR A 119 -4.96 -21.21 22.57
N ASN A 120 -6.17 -21.46 22.06
CA ASN A 120 -7.29 -21.96 22.86
C ASN A 120 -7.07 -23.40 23.39
N SER A 121 -6.32 -24.25 22.67
CA SER A 121 -5.99 -25.60 23.13
C SER A 121 -4.86 -25.67 24.16
N THR A 122 -3.99 -24.66 24.24
CA THR A 122 -2.94 -24.55 25.28
C THR A 122 -3.41 -23.84 26.57
N ALA A 123 -4.62 -23.28 26.56
CA ALA A 123 -5.22 -22.58 27.71
C ALA A 123 -6.21 -23.45 28.51
N ARG A 124 -6.26 -24.76 28.25
CA ARG A 124 -7.03 -25.78 28.99
C ARG A 124 -6.07 -26.81 29.56
#